data_AF-A0A2C9DXY1-F1
#
_entry.id   AF-A0A2C9DXY1-F1
#
_cell.length_a   1.000
_cell.length_b   1.000
_cell.length_c   1.000
_cell.angle_alpha   90.00
_cell.angle_beta   90.00
_cell.angle_gamma   90.00
#
_symmetry.space_group_name_H-M   'P 1'
#
loop_
_entity.id
_entity.type
_entity.pdbx_description
1 polymer ?
#
loop_
_entity_poly.entity_id
_entity_poly.type
_entity_poly.pdbx_seq_one_letter_code
_entity_poly.pdbx_strand_id
1 'polypeptide(L)'
;MDEQIFIQLLENNLTNSKSYVTQPIILEFKTDVFLIINQILKQYKKGKIIKNNTNEIILEIDNKLISITNLDINKFHSYQIVNINENKNIYNERNSLILFDLVNYIIEKNQNSIRHINFWTIQMSVVNWIYFITYNFNNSYLIDPNWKKYVFKIKKDESKGVISTNLLHNYGFVDFVVQSKSQNFLKAYRVQDEILKSVLNLGDNLNNEFLEEIMRKYDTYKIIDRDHKYLVINIE
;
A
#
# COMPACT_ATOMS: atom_id res chain seq x y z
N MET A 1 -5.28 19.17 1.22
CA MET A 1 -4.68 18.12 0.36
C MET A 1 -3.40 17.68 1.01
N ASP A 2 -3.42 16.64 1.84
CA ASP A 2 -2.27 16.26 2.67
C ASP A 2 -1.31 15.35 1.88
N GLU A 3 -0.08 15.14 2.36
CA GLU A 3 0.98 14.47 1.58
C GLU A 3 0.65 12.99 1.30
N GLN A 4 1.09 12.49 0.14
CA GLN A 4 0.81 11.13 -0.33
C GLN A 4 2.06 10.46 -0.91
N ILE A 5 2.18 9.15 -0.69
CA ILE A 5 3.28 8.35 -1.23
C ILE A 5 2.72 7.24 -2.10
N PHE A 6 3.29 7.05 -3.28
CA PHE A 6 2.93 6.01 -4.24
C PHE A 6 4.03 4.98 -4.33
N ILE A 7 3.78 3.82 -3.73
CA ILE A 7 4.62 2.64 -3.82
C ILE A 7 4.02 1.73 -4.90
N GLN A 8 4.48 1.94 -6.13
CA GLN A 8 4.20 1.06 -7.26
C GLN A 8 5.48 0.34 -7.63
N LEU A 9 5.49 -0.99 -7.47
CA LEU A 9 6.59 -1.85 -7.89
C LEU A 9 6.08 -2.68 -9.06
N LEU A 10 6.13 -2.14 -10.28
CA LEU A 10 5.78 -2.94 -11.46
C LEU A 10 7.01 -3.69 -11.97
N GLU A 11 6.91 -5.01 -12.03
CA GLU A 11 7.24 -5.75 -13.26
C GLU A 11 5.91 -6.22 -13.87
N ASN A 12 5.72 -5.93 -15.15
CA ASN A 12 4.59 -6.47 -15.88
C ASN A 12 5.05 -7.80 -16.50
N ASN A 13 4.32 -8.89 -16.20
CA ASN A 13 4.32 -10.13 -16.97
C ASN A 13 3.70 -9.91 -18.36
N LEU A 14 4.17 -8.91 -19.11
CA LEU A 14 3.89 -8.78 -20.53
C LEU A 14 4.91 -9.65 -21.27
N THR A 15 4.54 -10.91 -21.46
CA THR A 15 5.28 -11.93 -22.20
C THR A 15 5.64 -11.55 -23.64
N ASN A 16 5.31 -10.35 -24.15
CA ASN A 16 5.53 -9.97 -25.55
C ASN A 16 5.94 -8.51 -25.83
N SER A 17 6.34 -7.68 -24.85
CA SER A 17 6.86 -6.34 -25.15
C SER A 17 8.27 -6.14 -24.58
N LYS A 18 9.25 -5.90 -25.46
CA LYS A 18 10.66 -5.57 -25.14
C LYS A 18 10.84 -4.21 -24.41
N SER A 19 9.81 -3.65 -23.79
CA SER A 19 9.91 -2.43 -22.98
C SER A 19 9.68 -2.76 -21.51
N TYR A 20 10.78 -2.89 -20.77
CA TYR A 20 10.79 -2.98 -19.32
C TYR A 20 10.62 -1.56 -18.76
N VAL A 21 9.38 -1.05 -18.71
CA VAL A 21 9.09 0.20 -18.01
C VAL A 21 8.55 -0.14 -16.63
N THR A 22 9.49 -0.29 -15.68
CA THR A 22 9.21 -0.39 -14.25
C THR A 22 8.77 0.98 -13.73
N GLN A 23 7.68 1.03 -12.97
CA GLN A 23 7.21 2.28 -12.34
C GLN A 23 8.09 2.61 -11.11
N PRO A 24 8.51 3.88 -10.94
CA PRO A 24 9.22 4.32 -9.74
C PRO A 24 8.32 4.36 -8.50
N ILE A 25 8.95 4.35 -7.32
CA ILE A 25 8.28 4.82 -6.11
C ILE A 25 8.26 6.35 -6.17
N ILE A 26 7.07 6.93 -6.15
CA ILE A 26 6.87 8.39 -6.21
C ILE A 26 6.43 8.86 -4.84
N LEU A 27 7.17 9.78 -4.25
CA LEU A 27 6.79 10.45 -3.01
C LEU A 27 6.27 11.85 -3.35
N GLU A 28 5.02 12.17 -3.05
CA GLU A 28 4.41 13.48 -3.35
C GLU A 28 4.17 14.30 -2.08
N PHE A 29 4.78 15.47 -2.02
CA PHE A 29 4.74 16.36 -0.88
C PHE A 29 4.24 17.75 -1.27
N LYS A 30 3.62 18.46 -0.31
CA LYS A 30 3.18 19.85 -0.52
C LYS A 30 4.30 20.85 -0.36
N THR A 31 5.21 20.56 0.56
CA THR A 31 6.41 21.37 0.81
C THR A 31 7.60 20.68 0.19
N ASP A 32 8.60 21.46 -0.19
CA ASP A 32 9.88 20.92 -0.65
C ASP A 32 10.57 20.19 0.51
N VAL A 33 10.29 18.90 0.62
CA VAL A 33 10.91 18.02 1.62
C VAL A 33 12.30 17.58 1.19
N PHE A 34 12.83 17.99 0.04
CA PHE A 34 14.20 17.65 -0.34
C PHE A 34 15.22 18.09 0.73
N LEU A 35 14.93 19.22 1.39
CA LEU A 35 15.68 19.72 2.54
C LEU A 35 15.65 18.78 3.75
N ILE A 36 14.51 18.11 3.99
CA ILE A 36 14.29 17.20 5.12
C ILE A 36 14.76 15.78 4.77
N ILE A 37 14.51 15.30 3.54
CA ILE A 37 14.94 14.01 3.02
C ILE A 37 16.46 13.89 3.17
N ASN A 38 17.23 14.91 2.77
CA ASN A 38 18.68 14.90 2.97
C ASN A 38 19.08 14.69 4.45
N GLN A 39 18.40 15.36 5.39
CA GLN A 39 18.66 15.20 6.83
C GLN A 39 18.29 13.80 7.33
N ILE A 40 17.19 13.24 6.86
CA ILE A 40 16.75 11.87 7.16
C ILE A 40 17.77 10.85 6.64
N LEU A 41 18.20 11.02 5.40
CA LEU A 41 19.15 10.12 4.74
C LEU A 41 20.54 10.15 5.40
N LYS A 42 20.97 11.28 5.95
CA LYS A 42 22.21 11.35 6.76
C LYS A 42 22.16 10.47 8.01
N GLN A 43 20.96 10.17 8.51
CA GLN A 43 20.76 9.29 9.67
C GLN A 43 20.56 7.81 9.27
N TYR A 44 20.40 7.53 7.98
CA TYR A 44 20.14 6.19 7.47
C TYR A 44 21.42 5.35 7.45
N LYS A 45 21.66 4.60 8.54
CA LYS A 45 22.91 3.83 8.75
C LYS A 45 23.22 2.77 7.68
N LYS A 46 22.22 2.31 6.94
CA LYS A 46 22.38 1.31 5.88
C LYS A 46 22.91 1.89 4.56
N GLY A 47 22.98 3.23 4.43
CA GLY A 47 23.37 3.88 3.18
C GLY A 47 24.38 5.00 3.37
N LYS A 48 24.99 5.40 2.26
CA LYS A 48 25.90 6.56 2.18
C LYS A 48 25.52 7.45 1.03
N ILE A 49 25.40 8.76 1.28
CA ILE A 49 25.21 9.76 0.22
C ILE A 49 26.53 9.90 -0.55
N ILE A 50 26.51 9.62 -1.85
CA ILE A 50 27.67 9.80 -2.76
C ILE A 50 27.54 11.10 -3.55
N LYS A 51 26.33 11.47 -3.94
CA LYS A 51 26.03 12.70 -4.67
C LYS A 51 24.83 13.37 -4.04
N ASN A 52 24.89 14.68 -3.92
CA ASN A 52 23.80 15.51 -3.44
C ASN A 52 23.87 16.86 -4.15
N ASN A 53 22.96 17.08 -5.09
CA ASN A 53 22.77 18.37 -5.74
C ASN A 53 21.30 18.79 -5.59
N THR A 54 20.93 19.94 -6.14
CA THR A 54 19.59 20.52 -5.99
C THR A 54 18.44 19.64 -6.48
N ASN A 55 18.69 18.73 -7.43
CA ASN A 55 17.64 17.98 -8.12
C ASN A 55 17.76 16.46 -7.92
N GLU A 56 18.89 15.99 -7.37
CA GLU A 56 19.21 14.57 -7.28
C GLU A 56 20.08 14.26 -6.05
N ILE A 57 19.68 13.24 -5.30
CA ILE A 57 20.50 12.58 -4.27
C ILE A 57 20.81 11.16 -4.75
N ILE A 58 22.09 10.78 -4.80
CA ILE A 58 22.52 9.40 -5.04
C ILE A 58 23.04 8.81 -3.74
N LEU A 59 22.42 7.70 -3.35
CA LEU A 59 22.77 6.87 -2.20
C LEU A 59 23.43 5.58 -2.69
N GLU A 60 24.46 5.13 -1.98
CA GLU A 60 24.92 3.75 -2.06
C GLU A 60 24.39 2.96 -0.86
N ILE A 61 23.69 1.86 -1.15
CA ILE A 61 23.12 0.92 -0.18
C ILE A 61 23.43 -0.50 -0.69
N ASP A 62 24.14 -1.31 0.10
CA ASP A 62 24.55 -2.68 -0.28
C ASP A 62 25.17 -2.80 -1.69
N ASN A 63 26.12 -1.91 -2.03
CA ASN A 63 26.76 -1.82 -3.36
C ASN A 63 25.77 -1.51 -4.51
N LYS A 64 24.63 -0.89 -4.19
CA LYS A 64 23.65 -0.43 -5.17
C LYS A 64 23.48 1.07 -5.10
N LEU A 65 23.43 1.69 -6.27
CA LEU A 65 23.18 3.11 -6.41
C LEU A 65 21.67 3.34 -6.52
N ILE A 66 21.14 4.09 -5.57
CA ILE A 66 19.75 4.54 -5.54
C ILE A 66 19.74 6.04 -5.80
N SER A 67 18.99 6.48 -6.81
CA SER A 67 18.75 7.88 -7.10
C SER A 67 17.39 8.33 -6.57
N ILE A 68 17.38 9.49 -5.92
CA ILE A 68 16.19 10.22 -5.50
C ILE A 68 16.17 11.52 -6.29
N THR A 69 15.29 11.61 -7.27
CA THR A 69 15.23 12.74 -8.21
C THR A 69 14.00 13.57 -7.93
N ASN A 70 14.15 14.89 -7.84
CA ASN A 70 13.03 15.81 -7.84
C ASN A 70 12.39 15.86 -9.23
N LEU A 71 11.11 15.54 -9.30
CA LEU A 71 10.26 15.66 -10.47
C LEU A 71 9.50 16.99 -10.34
N ASP A 72 9.88 17.99 -11.13
CA ASP A 72 9.11 19.23 -11.27
C ASP A 72 7.77 18.93 -11.98
N ILE A 73 6.78 18.46 -11.22
CA ILE A 73 5.44 18.12 -11.71
C ILE A 73 4.40 19.00 -11.00
N ASN A 74 4.04 20.12 -11.63
CA ASN A 74 2.93 21.00 -11.22
C ASN A 74 2.94 21.40 -9.72
N LYS A 75 1.76 21.58 -9.08
CA LYS A 75 1.56 22.19 -7.75
C LYS A 75 2.14 21.42 -6.55
N PHE A 76 2.86 20.33 -6.78
CA PHE A 76 3.42 19.46 -5.73
C PHE A 76 4.91 19.22 -5.97
N HIS A 77 5.64 18.95 -4.89
CA HIS A 77 7.01 18.46 -4.97
C HIS A 77 6.98 16.93 -5.01
N SER A 78 7.28 16.35 -6.16
CA SER A 78 7.28 14.90 -6.37
C SER A 78 8.71 14.39 -6.43
N TYR A 79 9.02 13.30 -5.75
CA TYR A 79 10.35 12.69 -5.75
C TYR A 79 10.28 11.25 -6.21
N GLN A 80 11.09 10.92 -7.20
CA GLN A 80 11.23 9.59 -7.74
C GLN A 80 12.40 8.87 -7.07
N ILE A 81 12.14 7.71 -6.49
CA ILE A 81 13.19 6.84 -5.92
C ILE A 81 13.36 5.61 -6.82
N VAL A 82 14.57 5.44 -7.35
CA VAL A 82 14.91 4.37 -8.30
C VAL A 82 16.30 3.79 -8.03
N ASN A 83 16.47 2.50 -8.30
CA ASN A 83 17.80 1.90 -8.41
C ASN A 83 18.37 2.20 -9.81
N ILE A 84 19.63 2.65 -9.90
CA ILE A 84 20.28 3.08 -11.15
C ILE A 84 21.51 2.24 -11.52
N ASN A 85 21.71 1.09 -10.88
CA ASN A 85 22.82 0.18 -11.24
C ASN A 85 22.74 -0.27 -12.72
N GLU A 86 23.86 -0.21 -13.43
CA GLU A 86 23.97 -0.48 -14.87
C GLU A 86 23.70 -1.94 -15.29
N ASN A 87 23.73 -2.88 -14.35
CA ASN A 87 23.50 -4.31 -14.61
C ASN A 87 22.00 -4.69 -14.49
N LYS A 88 21.46 -5.17 -15.62
CA LYS A 88 20.04 -5.36 -16.01
C LYS A 88 19.16 -6.27 -15.14
N ASN A 89 19.07 -6.02 -13.84
CA ASN A 89 17.93 -6.50 -13.07
C ASN A 89 17.60 -5.51 -11.97
N ILE A 90 17.22 -4.29 -12.38
CA ILE A 90 17.07 -3.12 -11.52
C ILE A 90 16.10 -3.40 -10.36
N TYR A 91 15.17 -4.36 -10.50
CA TYR A 91 14.16 -4.69 -9.50
C TYR A 91 13.97 -6.21 -9.25
N ASN A 92 15.05 -6.99 -9.13
CA ASN A 92 14.93 -8.30 -8.49
C ASN A 92 14.44 -8.14 -7.02
N GLU A 93 13.88 -9.19 -6.42
CA GLU A 93 13.29 -9.13 -5.07
C GLU A 93 14.19 -8.42 -4.03
N ARG A 94 15.50 -8.70 -4.06
CA ARG A 94 16.48 -8.07 -3.18
C ARG A 94 16.68 -6.58 -3.46
N ASN A 95 16.53 -6.12 -4.70
CA ASN A 95 16.58 -4.70 -5.04
C ASN A 95 15.30 -3.98 -4.60
N SER A 96 14.13 -4.60 -4.85
CA SER A 96 12.83 -4.06 -4.42
C SER A 96 12.76 -3.90 -2.90
N LEU A 97 13.34 -4.85 -2.15
CA LEU A 97 13.43 -4.77 -0.70
C LEU A 97 14.28 -3.59 -0.21
N ILE A 98 15.41 -3.31 -0.85
CA ILE A 98 16.25 -2.16 -0.47
C ILE A 98 15.52 -0.83 -0.67
N LEU A 99 14.81 -0.70 -1.79
CA LEU A 99 14.00 0.47 -2.08
C LEU A 99 12.84 0.61 -1.11
N PHE A 100 12.18 -0.50 -0.80
CA PHE A 100 11.08 -0.55 0.16
C PHE A 100 11.54 -0.18 1.57
N ASP A 101 12.66 -0.72 2.04
CA ASP A 101 13.29 -0.38 3.32
C ASP A 101 13.62 1.11 3.42
N LEU A 102 14.20 1.67 2.35
CA LEU A 102 14.53 3.10 2.28
C LEU A 102 13.27 3.96 2.37
N VAL A 103 12.22 3.61 1.62
CA VAL A 103 10.96 4.35 1.59
C VAL A 103 10.24 4.26 2.93
N ASN A 104 10.19 3.08 3.55
CA ASN A 104 9.66 2.91 4.90
C ASN A 104 10.41 3.73 5.93
N TYR A 105 11.74 3.79 5.83
CA TYR A 105 12.54 4.63 6.70
C TYR A 105 12.20 6.13 6.52
N ILE A 106 12.03 6.60 5.28
CA ILE A 106 11.58 7.98 5.00
C ILE A 106 10.18 8.23 5.58
N ILE A 107 9.26 7.29 5.41
CA ILE A 107 7.90 7.36 5.96
C ILE A 107 7.95 7.46 7.49
N GLU A 108 8.69 6.57 8.16
CA GLU A 108 8.79 6.53 9.62
C GLU A 108 9.30 7.87 10.18
N LYS A 109 10.31 8.47 9.54
CA LYS A 109 10.88 9.75 9.98
C LYS A 109 10.03 10.98 9.62
N ASN A 110 9.06 10.84 8.71
CA ASN A 110 8.16 11.90 8.28
C ASN A 110 6.67 11.58 8.52
N GLN A 111 6.36 10.61 9.38
CA GLN A 111 4.98 10.08 9.49
C GLN A 111 3.93 11.14 9.82
N ASN A 112 4.32 12.22 10.52
CA ASN A 112 3.42 13.30 10.90
C ASN A 112 2.95 14.15 9.70
N SER A 113 3.71 14.12 8.61
CA SER A 113 3.43 14.91 7.40
C SER A 113 2.71 14.07 6.34
N ILE A 114 2.94 12.75 6.35
CA ILE A 114 2.37 11.79 5.39
C ILE A 114 1.01 11.33 5.89
N ARG A 115 -0.04 11.54 5.09
CA ARG A 115 -1.39 11.06 5.46
C ARG A 115 -1.71 9.70 4.87
N HIS A 116 -1.31 9.45 3.62
CA HIS A 116 -1.66 8.22 2.91
C HIS A 116 -0.49 7.62 2.12
N ILE A 117 -0.55 6.29 1.98
CA ILE A 117 0.38 5.49 1.20
C ILE A 117 -0.42 4.60 0.25
N ASN A 118 -0.20 4.81 -1.04
CA ASN A 118 -0.75 4.01 -2.12
C ASN A 118 0.19 2.82 -2.36
N PHE A 119 -0.18 1.64 -1.88
CA PHE A 119 0.53 0.39 -2.14
C PHE A 119 -0.25 -0.44 -3.15
N TRP A 120 0.33 -0.64 -4.34
CA TRP A 120 -0.34 -1.25 -5.49
C TRP A 120 -1.68 -0.56 -5.81
N THR A 121 -2.80 -1.22 -5.52
CA THR A 121 -4.16 -0.79 -5.87
C THR A 121 -4.94 -0.27 -4.67
N ILE A 122 -4.30 -0.12 -3.50
CA ILE A 122 -4.94 0.32 -2.26
C ILE A 122 -4.23 1.56 -1.74
N GLN A 123 -5.02 2.59 -1.45
CA GLN A 123 -4.61 3.70 -0.60
C GLN A 123 -4.84 3.31 0.86
N MET A 124 -3.80 3.41 1.69
CA MET A 124 -3.86 3.20 3.13
C MET A 124 -3.57 4.50 3.87
N SER A 125 -4.20 4.71 5.03
CA SER A 125 -3.73 5.74 5.97
C SER A 125 -2.32 5.40 6.46
N VAL A 126 -1.52 6.41 6.83
CA VAL A 126 -0.15 6.18 7.34
C VAL A 126 -0.12 5.30 8.59
N VAL A 127 -1.17 5.39 9.42
CA VAL A 127 -1.33 4.55 10.63
C VAL A 127 -1.51 3.09 10.24
N ASN A 128 -2.42 2.80 9.31
CA ASN A 128 -2.65 1.45 8.80
C ASN A 128 -1.43 0.91 8.03
N TRP A 129 -0.69 1.77 7.35
CA TRP A 129 0.57 1.41 6.72
C TRP A 129 1.61 0.94 7.75
N ILE A 130 1.84 1.73 8.80
CA ILE A 130 2.80 1.40 9.87
C ILE A 130 2.42 0.06 10.50
N TYR A 131 1.13 -0.16 10.76
CA TYR A 131 0.65 -1.44 11.26
C TYR A 131 0.94 -2.59 10.27
N PHE A 132 0.59 -2.39 9.00
CA PHE A 132 0.82 -3.37 7.93
C PHE A 132 2.28 -3.78 7.83
N ILE A 133 3.22 -2.82 7.75
CA ILE A 133 4.65 -3.10 7.62
C ILE A 133 5.24 -3.77 8.87
N THR A 134 4.71 -3.46 10.06
CA THR A 134 5.27 -3.96 11.33
C THR A 134 4.81 -5.38 11.61
N TYR A 135 3.55 -5.70 11.36
CA TYR A 135 2.93 -6.93 11.86
C TYR A 135 2.49 -7.91 10.78
N ASN A 136 2.19 -7.43 9.57
CA ASN A 136 1.57 -8.25 8.54
C ASN A 136 2.45 -8.43 7.30
N PHE A 137 3.45 -7.58 7.08
CA PHE A 137 4.20 -7.55 5.83
C PHE A 137 5.13 -8.76 5.67
N ASN A 138 5.11 -9.33 4.47
CA ASN A 138 6.04 -10.34 4.00
C ASN A 138 6.67 -9.84 2.69
N ASN A 139 7.97 -10.06 2.51
CA ASN A 139 8.73 -9.66 1.32
C ASN A 139 8.08 -10.16 0.02
N SER A 140 7.44 -11.34 0.04
CA SER A 140 6.75 -11.90 -1.12
C SER A 140 5.60 -11.00 -1.62
N TYR A 141 5.05 -10.12 -0.77
CA TYR A 141 3.97 -9.21 -1.14
C TYR A 141 4.39 -8.06 -2.06
N LEU A 142 5.69 -7.77 -2.15
CA LEU A 142 6.18 -6.71 -3.05
C LEU A 142 5.86 -7.01 -4.51
N ILE A 143 5.85 -8.28 -4.88
CA ILE A 143 5.71 -8.76 -6.26
C ILE A 143 4.43 -9.57 -6.49
N ASP A 144 3.64 -9.82 -5.44
CA ASP A 144 2.42 -10.63 -5.54
C ASP A 144 1.17 -9.74 -5.65
N PRO A 145 0.48 -9.70 -6.81
CA PRO A 145 -0.73 -8.90 -6.97
C PRO A 145 -1.90 -9.40 -6.10
N ASN A 146 -1.83 -10.62 -5.57
CA ASN A 146 -2.81 -11.21 -4.68
C ASN A 146 -2.45 -11.05 -3.20
N TRP A 147 -1.44 -10.24 -2.83
CA TRP A 147 -1.01 -10.06 -1.44
C TRP A 147 -2.17 -9.84 -0.44
N LYS A 148 -3.20 -9.07 -0.84
CA LYS A 148 -4.41 -8.79 -0.04
C LYS A 148 -5.14 -10.06 0.39
N LYS A 149 -5.20 -11.07 -0.50
CA LYS A 149 -5.85 -12.35 -0.22
C LYS A 149 -5.20 -13.03 0.97
N TYR A 150 -3.88 -12.97 1.05
CA TYR A 150 -3.12 -13.59 2.13
C TYR A 150 -3.23 -12.79 3.43
N VAL A 151 -3.05 -11.47 3.36
CA VAL A 151 -3.13 -10.57 4.53
C VAL A 151 -4.51 -10.60 5.18
N PHE A 152 -5.58 -10.47 4.40
CA PHE A 152 -6.95 -10.40 4.91
C PHE A 152 -7.67 -11.76 4.87
N LYS A 153 -6.92 -12.86 4.70
CA LYS A 153 -7.42 -14.24 4.58
C LYS A 153 -8.72 -14.33 3.78
N ILE A 154 -8.72 -13.75 2.57
CA ILE A 154 -9.93 -13.64 1.74
C ILE A 154 -10.32 -15.02 1.23
N LYS A 155 -11.51 -15.48 1.60
CA LYS A 155 -12.10 -16.76 1.14
C LYS A 155 -13.26 -16.47 0.19
N LYS A 156 -13.31 -17.21 -0.92
CA LYS A 156 -14.27 -17.02 -2.02
C LYS A 156 -15.06 -18.30 -2.24
N ASP A 157 -16.39 -18.20 -2.30
CA ASP A 157 -17.29 -19.26 -2.78
C ASP A 157 -18.10 -18.69 -3.94
N GLU A 158 -17.56 -18.88 -5.16
CA GLU A 158 -18.12 -18.30 -6.38
C GLU A 158 -19.51 -18.84 -6.70
N SER A 159 -19.74 -20.12 -6.41
CA SER A 159 -21.02 -20.81 -6.65
C SER A 159 -22.18 -20.21 -5.85
N LYS A 160 -21.87 -19.59 -4.71
CA LYS A 160 -22.85 -18.94 -3.83
C LYS A 160 -22.80 -17.41 -3.90
N GLY A 161 -21.88 -16.84 -4.67
CA GLY A 161 -21.63 -15.40 -4.68
C GLY A 161 -21.22 -14.85 -3.30
N VAL A 162 -20.38 -15.59 -2.56
CA VAL A 162 -19.97 -15.26 -1.18
C VAL A 162 -18.47 -14.98 -1.11
N ILE A 163 -18.09 -13.92 -0.40
CA ILE A 163 -16.70 -13.56 -0.12
C ILE A 163 -16.54 -13.16 1.35
N SER A 164 -15.64 -13.83 2.05
CA SER A 164 -15.27 -13.54 3.45
C SER A 164 -13.93 -12.81 3.50
N THR A 165 -13.86 -11.74 4.30
CA THR A 165 -12.65 -10.98 4.60
C THR A 165 -12.42 -11.00 6.11
N ASN A 166 -11.21 -11.34 6.54
CA ASN A 166 -10.84 -11.52 7.94
C ASN A 166 -9.62 -10.67 8.33
N LEU A 167 -9.26 -10.71 9.61
CA LEU A 167 -8.11 -9.99 10.20
C LEU A 167 -8.22 -8.46 10.12
N LEU A 168 -9.43 -7.93 9.96
CA LEU A 168 -9.68 -6.49 9.92
C LEU A 168 -9.76 -5.87 11.31
N HIS A 169 -9.97 -6.69 12.35
CA HIS A 169 -9.92 -6.24 13.75
C HIS A 169 -8.58 -5.60 14.11
N ASN A 170 -7.51 -6.06 13.48
CA ASN A 170 -6.17 -5.50 13.57
C ASN A 170 -6.07 -4.06 13.06
N TYR A 171 -6.98 -3.66 12.18
CA TYR A 171 -7.11 -2.33 11.61
C TYR A 171 -8.30 -1.58 12.23
N GLY A 172 -8.75 -1.99 13.42
CA GLY A 172 -9.88 -1.36 14.13
C GLY A 172 -11.25 -1.58 13.49
N PHE A 173 -11.40 -2.57 12.59
CA PHE A 173 -12.64 -2.82 11.85
C PHE A 173 -13.16 -4.25 12.03
N VAL A 174 -14.44 -4.51 11.73
CA VAL A 174 -15.02 -5.85 11.90
C VAL A 174 -14.70 -6.77 10.72
N ASP A 175 -14.46 -8.05 10.98
CA ASP A 175 -14.42 -9.07 9.93
C ASP A 175 -15.80 -9.18 9.28
N PHE A 176 -15.84 -9.39 7.96
CA PHE A 176 -17.11 -9.33 7.22
C PHE A 176 -17.23 -10.35 6.10
N VAL A 177 -18.47 -10.63 5.74
CA VAL A 177 -18.84 -11.50 4.61
C VAL A 177 -19.76 -10.72 3.69
N VAL A 178 -19.43 -10.62 2.41
CA VAL A 178 -20.33 -10.09 1.38
C VAL A 178 -21.01 -11.27 0.68
N GLN A 179 -22.35 -11.23 0.61
CA GLN A 179 -23.17 -12.26 0.00
C GLN A 179 -24.12 -11.64 -1.02
N SER A 180 -24.04 -12.11 -2.27
CA SER A 180 -24.97 -11.73 -3.33
C SER A 180 -26.21 -12.63 -3.33
N LYS A 181 -27.40 -12.05 -3.19
CA LYS A 181 -28.68 -12.79 -3.25
C LYS A 181 -28.93 -13.41 -4.62
N SER A 182 -28.47 -12.74 -5.68
CA SER A 182 -28.49 -13.21 -7.06
C SER A 182 -27.32 -14.16 -7.42
N GLN A 183 -26.52 -14.58 -6.43
CA GLN A 183 -25.29 -15.38 -6.62
C GLN A 183 -24.28 -14.73 -7.59
N ASN A 184 -24.38 -13.41 -7.80
CA ASN A 184 -23.46 -12.68 -8.66
C ASN A 184 -22.13 -12.42 -7.93
N PHE A 185 -21.18 -13.32 -8.12
CA PHE A 185 -19.86 -13.26 -7.51
C PHE A 185 -19.07 -11.99 -7.87
N LEU A 186 -19.13 -11.54 -9.12
CA LEU A 186 -18.40 -10.33 -9.54
C LEU A 186 -18.91 -9.09 -8.80
N LYS A 187 -20.23 -9.01 -8.56
CA LYS A 187 -20.82 -7.93 -7.77
C LYS A 187 -20.38 -8.01 -6.31
N ALA A 188 -20.38 -9.20 -5.71
CA ALA A 188 -19.88 -9.41 -4.35
C ALA A 188 -18.40 -9.01 -4.23
N TYR A 189 -17.58 -9.35 -5.21
CA TYR A 189 -16.16 -8.99 -5.25
C TYR A 189 -15.93 -7.49 -5.30
N ARG A 190 -16.71 -6.76 -6.12
CA ARG A 190 -16.61 -5.30 -6.19
C ARG A 190 -16.94 -4.64 -4.85
N VAL A 191 -18.05 -5.03 -4.23
CA VAL A 191 -18.45 -4.47 -2.92
C VAL A 191 -17.44 -4.83 -1.84
N GLN A 192 -16.90 -6.05 -1.84
CA GLN A 192 -15.85 -6.44 -0.89
C GLN A 192 -14.57 -5.62 -1.04
N ASP A 193 -14.07 -5.42 -2.27
CA ASP A 193 -12.87 -4.62 -2.53
C ASP A 193 -13.09 -3.13 -2.21
N GLU A 194 -14.29 -2.60 -2.48
CA GLU A 194 -14.69 -1.23 -2.08
C GLU A 194 -14.63 -1.04 -0.56
N ILE A 195 -15.27 -1.93 0.21
CA ILE A 195 -15.26 -1.86 1.67
C ILE A 195 -13.83 -1.97 2.21
N LEU A 196 -13.05 -2.94 1.71
CA LEU A 196 -11.66 -3.13 2.14
C LEU A 196 -10.81 -1.89 1.87
N LYS A 197 -10.92 -1.29 0.68
CA LYS A 197 -10.22 -0.05 0.33
C LYS A 197 -10.60 1.09 1.25
N SER A 198 -11.89 1.25 1.54
CA SER A 198 -12.37 2.29 2.45
C SER A 198 -11.80 2.10 3.84
N VAL A 199 -11.91 0.91 4.44
CA VAL A 199 -11.38 0.61 5.78
C VAL A 199 -9.89 0.94 5.89
N LEU A 200 -9.08 0.49 4.92
CA LEU A 200 -7.64 0.71 4.98
C LEU A 200 -7.24 2.17 4.78
N ASN A 201 -8.06 2.93 4.04
CA ASN A 201 -7.86 4.36 3.83
C ASN A 201 -8.25 5.21 5.06
N LEU A 202 -9.15 4.70 5.91
CA LEU A 202 -9.55 5.37 7.14
C LEU A 202 -8.45 5.26 8.21
N GLY A 203 -8.45 6.19 9.17
CA GLY A 203 -7.73 6.00 10.43
C GLY A 203 -8.62 5.28 11.44
N ASP A 204 -8.02 4.69 12.49
CA ASP A 204 -8.73 3.88 13.50
C ASP A 204 -10.02 4.52 14.04
N ASN A 205 -10.02 5.84 14.22
CA ASN A 205 -11.12 6.58 14.83
C ASN A 205 -12.37 6.69 13.94
N LEU A 206 -12.27 6.43 12.62
CA LEU A 206 -13.37 6.60 11.65
C LEU A 206 -14.04 5.27 11.27
N ASN A 207 -13.50 4.14 11.74
CA ASN A 207 -14.00 2.81 11.40
C ASN A 207 -15.43 2.56 11.89
N ASN A 208 -15.78 3.08 13.07
CA ASN A 208 -17.13 2.92 13.62
C ASN A 208 -18.19 3.68 12.80
N GLU A 209 -17.87 4.91 12.39
CA GLU A 209 -18.77 5.71 11.54
C GLU A 209 -18.99 5.02 10.19
N PHE A 210 -17.92 4.48 9.60
CA PHE A 210 -18.01 3.75 8.34
C PHE A 210 -18.79 2.43 8.48
N LEU A 211 -18.65 1.73 9.62
CA LEU A 211 -19.45 0.56 9.93
C LEU A 211 -20.95 0.89 10.00
N GLU A 212 -21.32 2.01 10.63
CA GLU A 212 -22.70 2.48 10.63
C GLU A 212 -23.21 2.81 9.22
N GLU A 213 -22.38 3.43 8.37
CA GLU A 213 -22.72 3.71 6.97
C GLU A 213 -23.02 2.41 6.22
N ILE A 214 -22.19 1.37 6.37
CA ILE A 214 -22.41 0.06 5.76
C ILE A 214 -23.74 -0.55 6.23
N MET A 215 -24.03 -0.49 7.53
CA MET A 215 -25.28 -1.02 8.10
C MET A 215 -26.53 -0.26 7.64
N ARG A 216 -26.39 1.02 7.25
CA ARG A 216 -27.48 1.82 6.65
C ARG A 216 -27.63 1.54 5.15
N LYS A 217 -26.53 1.30 4.45
CA LYS A 217 -26.48 1.12 2.99
C LYS A 217 -26.92 -0.28 2.54
N TYR A 218 -26.64 -1.30 3.34
CA TYR A 218 -26.89 -2.70 3.01
C TYR A 218 -27.76 -3.40 4.06
N ASP A 219 -28.43 -4.46 3.63
CA ASP A 219 -29.07 -5.40 4.55
C ASP A 219 -27.97 -6.20 5.28
N THR A 220 -27.90 -6.08 6.60
CA THR A 220 -26.79 -6.64 7.39
C THR A 220 -27.28 -7.43 8.60
N TYR A 221 -26.55 -8.48 8.96
CA TYR A 221 -26.77 -9.23 10.19
C TYR A 221 -25.44 -9.78 10.73
N LYS A 222 -25.39 -10.15 12.01
CA LYS A 222 -24.18 -10.66 12.65
C LYS A 222 -24.22 -12.18 12.73
N ILE A 223 -23.12 -12.85 12.37
CA ILE A 223 -22.90 -14.27 12.65
C ILE A 223 -21.83 -14.40 13.72
N ILE A 224 -22.05 -15.28 14.68
CA ILE A 224 -21.07 -15.68 15.69
C ILE A 224 -20.67 -17.12 15.37
N ASP A 225 -19.47 -17.30 14.82
CA ASP A 225 -18.80 -18.62 14.79
C ASP A 225 -17.98 -18.77 16.09
N ARG A 226 -17.64 -20.01 16.47
CA ARG A 226 -17.13 -20.42 17.79
C ARG A 226 -16.09 -19.48 18.40
N ASP A 227 -15.27 -18.82 17.57
CA ASP A 227 -14.22 -17.89 18.02
C ASP A 227 -14.26 -16.50 17.34
N HIS A 228 -15.15 -16.25 16.38
CA HIS A 228 -15.11 -15.05 15.52
C HIS A 228 -16.50 -14.48 15.24
N LYS A 229 -16.60 -13.14 15.28
CA LYS A 229 -17.82 -12.40 14.94
C LYS A 229 -17.69 -11.79 13.56
N TYR A 230 -18.66 -12.08 12.70
CA TYR A 230 -18.75 -11.56 11.35
C TYR A 230 -19.92 -10.60 11.20
N LEU A 231 -19.72 -9.51 10.48
CA LEU A 231 -20.82 -8.79 9.85
C LEU A 231 -21.09 -9.40 8.48
N VAL A 232 -22.28 -9.92 8.27
CA VAL A 232 -22.74 -10.31 6.94
C VAL A 232 -23.42 -9.13 6.28
N ILE A 233 -23.05 -8.88 5.02
CA ILE A 233 -23.50 -7.79 4.17
C ILE A 233 -24.17 -8.42 2.95
N ASN A 234 -25.49 -8.38 2.93
CA ASN A 234 -26.28 -8.87 1.81
C ASN A 234 -26.40 -7.80 0.73
N ILE A 235 -26.14 -8.19 -0.52
CA ILE A 235 -26.30 -7.32 -1.69
C ILE A 235 -27.30 -7.96 -2.67
N GLU A 236 -28.13 -7.12 -3.29
CA GLU A 236 -29.17 -7.51 -4.27
C GLU A 236 -28.59 -7.75 -5.67
#